data_AF-A0A6A3DB80-F1
#
_entry.id   AF-A0A6A3DB80-F1
#
_cell.length_a   1.000
_cell.length_b   1.000
_cell.length_c   1.000
_cell.angle_alpha   90.00
_cell.angle_beta   90.00
_cell.angle_gamma   90.00
#
_symmetry.space_group_name_H-M   'P 1'
#
loop_
_entity.id
_entity.type
_entity.pdbx_description
1 polymer ?
#
loop_
_entity_poly.entity_id
_entity_poly.type
_entity_poly.pdbx_seq_one_letter_code
_entity_poly.pdbx_strand_id
1 'polypeptide(L)'
;MEAATKAVEQAIGAEMPERYGLTLDGWTHGTEHYLAVYGCYVTDTGPKYHLLSLAPVMDELDDHLVAWRSGRKVTSAGPRCRRTLSDSLTERKLPL
;
A
#
# COMPACT_ATOMS: atom_id res chain seq x y z
N MET A 1 -1.55 -4.69 -25.17
CA MET A 1 -1.35 -4.42 -23.73
C MET A 1 -2.03 -5.48 -22.88
N GLU A 2 -3.28 -5.85 -23.20
CA GLU A 2 -4.05 -6.89 -22.48
C GLU A 2 -3.31 -8.22 -22.24
N ALA A 3 -2.63 -8.76 -23.25
CA ALA A 3 -1.86 -10.00 -23.09
C ALA A 3 -0.76 -9.89 -22.02
N ALA A 4 -0.13 -8.72 -21.90
CA ALA A 4 0.89 -8.47 -20.88
C ALA A 4 0.25 -8.34 -19.49
N THR A 5 -0.86 -7.60 -19.37
CA THR A 5 -1.62 -7.48 -18.12
C THR A 5 -2.04 -8.85 -17.60
N LYS A 6 -2.63 -9.67 -18.47
CA LYS A 6 -3.06 -11.03 -18.11
C LYS A 6 -1.90 -11.93 -17.69
N ALA A 7 -0.75 -11.83 -18.35
CA ALA A 7 0.44 -12.58 -17.96
C ALA A 7 0.94 -12.19 -16.56
N VAL A 8 0.89 -10.89 -16.22
CA VAL A 8 1.26 -10.39 -14.89
C VAL A 8 0.27 -10.86 -13.84
N GLU A 9 -1.03 -10.74 -14.09
CA GLU A 9 -2.08 -11.22 -13.18
C GLU A 9 -1.94 -12.72 -12.90
N GLN A 10 -1.66 -13.52 -13.93
CA GLN A 10 -1.43 -14.96 -13.77
C GLN A 10 -0.17 -15.27 -12.98
N ALA A 11 0.93 -14.53 -13.20
CA ALA A 11 2.17 -14.71 -12.46
C ALA A 11 1.97 -14.38 -10.98
N ILE A 12 1.33 -13.25 -10.67
CA ILE A 12 1.03 -12.84 -9.30
C ILE A 12 0.08 -13.84 -8.64
N GLY A 13 -0.97 -14.28 -9.35
CA GLY A 13 -1.94 -15.25 -8.83
C GLY A 13 -1.35 -16.65 -8.58
N ALA A 14 -0.39 -17.08 -9.40
CA ALA A 14 0.32 -18.35 -9.20
C ALA A 14 1.31 -18.28 -8.02
N GLU A 15 1.86 -17.10 -7.75
CA GLU A 15 2.81 -16.88 -6.67
C GLU A 15 2.13 -16.61 -5.31
N MET A 16 0.96 -15.97 -5.33
CA MET A 16 0.28 -15.51 -4.12
C MET A 16 -0.39 -16.66 -3.36
N PRO A 17 -0.12 -16.80 -2.04
CA PRO A 17 -0.76 -17.85 -1.22
C PRO A 17 -2.24 -17.55 -0.99
N GLU A 18 -3.03 -18.57 -0.63
CA GLU A 18 -4.46 -18.41 -0.28
C GLU A 18 -4.70 -17.40 0.87
N ARG A 19 -3.72 -17.23 1.76
CA ARG A 19 -3.75 -16.26 2.85
C ARG A 19 -2.65 -15.23 2.65
N TYR A 20 -3.06 -14.01 2.32
CA TYR A 20 -2.19 -12.84 2.21
C TYR A 20 -2.79 -11.66 2.98
N GLY A 21 -1.94 -10.74 3.40
CA GLY A 21 -2.33 -9.46 3.94
C GLY A 21 -2.47 -8.40 2.86
N LEU A 22 -3.21 -7.34 3.14
CA LEU A 22 -3.25 -6.14 2.31
C LEU A 22 -2.56 -4.97 3.04
N THR A 23 -1.69 -4.26 2.34
CA THR A 23 -1.08 -3.01 2.82
C THR A 23 -1.52 -1.86 1.93
N LEU A 24 -1.98 -0.79 2.55
CA LEU A 24 -2.31 0.46 1.88
C LEU A 24 -1.17 1.45 2.12
N ASP A 25 -0.66 2.04 1.05
CA ASP A 25 0.35 3.09 1.12
C ASP A 25 -0.11 4.34 0.37
N GLY A 26 0.02 5.48 1.03
CA GLY A 26 -0.36 6.77 0.47
C GLY A 26 0.89 7.50 -0.01
N TRP A 27 0.90 7.90 -1.28
CA TRP A 27 1.99 8.71 -1.84
C TRP A 27 1.45 10.01 -2.43
N THR A 28 2.16 11.10 -2.20
CA THR A 28 1.86 12.42 -2.77
C THR A 28 2.96 12.81 -3.76
N HIS A 29 2.56 13.20 -4.96
CA HIS A 29 3.44 13.84 -5.94
C HIS A 29 2.88 15.21 -6.32
N GLY A 30 3.50 16.28 -5.81
CA GLY A 30 2.96 17.64 -5.97
C GLY A 30 1.65 17.81 -5.20
N THR A 31 0.56 18.11 -5.92
CA THR A 31 -0.80 18.24 -5.39
C THR A 31 -1.64 16.98 -5.57
N GLU A 32 -1.11 15.95 -6.24
CA GLU A 32 -1.84 14.72 -6.48
C GLU A 32 -1.53 13.71 -5.39
N HIS A 33 -2.60 13.21 -4.76
CA HIS A 33 -2.53 12.14 -3.79
C HIS A 33 -2.86 10.82 -4.48
N TYR A 34 -2.09 9.78 -4.16
CA TYR A 34 -2.23 8.44 -4.71
C TYR A 34 -2.37 7.43 -3.58
N LEU A 35 -3.22 6.43 -3.80
CA LEU A 35 -3.35 5.29 -2.92
C LEU A 35 -2.91 4.04 -3.67
N ALA A 36 -1.89 3.38 -3.13
CA ALA A 36 -1.40 2.10 -3.59
C ALA A 36 -1.92 0.97 -2.69
N VAL A 37 -2.36 -0.13 -3.31
CA VAL A 37 -2.80 -1.35 -2.63
C VAL A 37 -1.80 -2.46 -2.94
N TYR A 38 -1.19 -3.02 -1.91
CA TYR A 38 -0.23 -4.11 -2.02
C TYR A 38 -0.77 -5.40 -1.39
N GLY A 39 -0.57 -6.52 -2.08
CA GLY A 39 -0.67 -7.87 -1.51
C GLY A 39 0.64 -8.24 -0.82
N CYS A 40 0.57 -8.61 0.45
CA CYS A 40 1.73 -8.84 1.31
C CYS A 40 1.69 -10.26 1.87
N TYR A 41 2.76 -11.02 1.68
CA TYR A 41 2.87 -12.37 2.22
C TYR A 41 4.33 -12.75 2.45
N VAL A 42 4.55 -13.75 3.29
CA VAL A 42 5.88 -14.26 3.59
C VAL A 42 6.13 -15.51 2.76
N THR A 43 7.28 -15.55 2.11
CA THR A 43 7.82 -16.72 1.41
C THR A 43 9.09 -17.19 2.11
N ASP A 44 9.61 -18.35 1.71
CA ASP A 44 10.89 -18.87 2.20
C ASP A 44 12.06 -17.90 1.92
N THR A 45 11.92 -17.06 0.89
CA THR A 45 12.91 -16.03 0.52
C THR A 45 12.74 -14.71 1.27
N GLY A 46 11.70 -14.58 2.10
CA GLY A 46 11.35 -13.37 2.85
C GLY A 46 9.99 -12.79 2.46
N PRO A 47 9.65 -11.60 3.01
CA PRO A 47 8.39 -10.93 2.73
C PRO A 47 8.36 -10.41 1.29
N LYS A 48 7.24 -10.62 0.62
CA LYS A 48 6.95 -10.12 -0.72
C LYS A 48 5.79 -9.15 -0.71
N TYR A 49 5.87 -8.15 -1.60
CA TYR A 49 4.92 -7.07 -1.74
C TYR A 49 4.60 -6.89 -3.23
N HIS A 50 3.42 -7.31 -3.65
CA HIS A 50 2.96 -7.15 -5.03
C HIS A 50 1.97 -6.00 -5.13
N LEU A 51 2.20 -5.04 -6.01
CA LEU A 51 1.28 -3.93 -6.25
C LEU A 51 0.06 -4.44 -7.03
N LEU A 52 -1.12 -4.35 -6.43
CA LEU A 52 -2.37 -4.83 -7.00
C LEU A 52 -3.16 -3.71 -7.68
N SER A 53 -3.12 -2.50 -7.10
CA SER A 53 -3.82 -1.35 -7.63
C SER A 53 -3.12 -0.06 -7.21
N LEU A 54 -3.17 0.93 -8.10
CA LEU A 54 -2.72 2.29 -7.85
C LEU A 54 -3.78 3.22 -8.44
N ALA A 55 -4.36 4.07 -7.60
CA ALA A 55 -5.36 5.03 -8.05
C ALA A 55 -5.05 6.43 -7.48
N PRO A 56 -5.26 7.50 -8.26
CA PRO A 56 -5.29 8.83 -7.71
C PRO A 56 -6.47 8.95 -6.75
N VAL A 57 -6.24 9.59 -5.61
CA VAL A 57 -7.27 10.03 -4.69
C VAL A 57 -7.75 11.37 -5.22
N MET A 58 -9.01 11.43 -5.67
CA MET A 58 -9.61 12.72 -6.02
C MET A 58 -9.78 13.51 -4.72
N ASP A 59 -9.05 14.61 -4.59
CA ASP A 59 -9.40 15.63 -3.61
C ASP A 59 -10.76 16.20 -4.03
N GLU A 60 -11.74 16.15 -3.13
CA GLU A 60 -12.96 16.91 -3.32
C GLU A 60 -12.57 18.40 -3.34
N LEU A 61 -12.99 19.10 -4.40
CA LEU A 61 -12.69 20.50 -4.64
C LEU A 61 -12.99 21.34 -3.39
N ASP A 62 -11.92 21.81 -2.76
CA ASP A 62 -11.80 22.98 -1.89
C ASP A 62 -12.86 23.12 -0.77
N ASP A 63 -12.37 22.99 0.47
CA ASP A 63 -13.07 23.24 1.74
C ASP A 63 -13.55 24.70 1.89
N HIS A 64 -14.49 25.13 1.06
CA HIS A 64 -15.23 26.39 1.25
C HIS A 64 -16.70 26.18 1.58
N LEU A 65 -17.17 24.94 1.70
CA LEU A 65 -18.47 24.63 2.30
C LEU A 65 -18.28 23.99 3.67
N VAL A 66 -18.07 24.88 4.65
CA VAL A 66 -18.10 24.59 6.08
C VAL A 66 -19.28 23.69 6.47
N ALA A 67 -19.02 22.82 7.46
CA ALA A 67 -19.96 22.06 8.29
C ALA A 67 -20.26 20.59 7.93
N TRP A 68 -19.28 19.70 8.15
CA TRP A 68 -19.57 18.45 8.86
C TRP A 68 -18.36 17.94 9.64
N ARG A 69 -17.90 18.74 10.61
CA ARG A 69 -17.13 18.21 11.73
C ARG A 69 -18.06 17.34 12.59
N SER A 70 -18.29 16.08 12.20
CA SER A 70 -18.88 15.07 13.08
C SER A 70 -18.08 13.78 12.98
N GLY A 71 -17.42 13.46 14.09
CA GLY A 71 -16.36 12.47 14.17
C GLY A 71 -16.80 11.07 13.78
N ARG A 72 -16.04 10.46 12.88
CA ARG A 72 -15.77 9.02 12.91
C ARG A 72 -14.26 8.85 12.94
N LYS A 73 -13.71 8.58 14.13
CA LYS A 73 -12.35 8.07 14.25
C LYS A 73 -12.37 6.67 13.65
N VAL A 74 -11.93 6.52 12.40
CA VAL A 74 -11.39 5.22 11.97
C VAL A 74 -10.10 5.09 12.75
N THR A 75 -10.10 4.21 13.75
CA THR A 75 -8.91 3.86 14.51
C THR A 75 -7.91 3.28 13.53
N SER A 76 -6.89 4.08 13.20
CA SER A 76 -5.66 3.59 12.58
C SER A 76 -5.22 2.34 13.34
N ALA A 77 -4.97 1.25 12.60
CA ALA A 77 -4.23 0.12 13.13
C ALA A 77 -3.00 0.66 13.87
N GLY A 78 -2.87 0.25 15.13
CA GLY A 78 -1.99 0.91 16.09
C GLY A 78 -0.52 1.00 15.66
N PRO A 79 0.29 1.81 16.37
CA PRO A 79 1.69 2.10 16.07
C PRO A 79 2.66 0.90 16.11
N ARG A 80 2.14 -0.34 16.21
CA ARG A 80 2.93 -1.56 16.32
C ARG A 80 3.47 -2.06 14.97
N CYS A 81 2.76 -1.83 13.85
CA CYS A 81 3.21 -2.31 12.54
C CYS A 81 4.25 -1.38 11.87
N ARG A 82 4.17 -0.07 12.15
CA ARG A 82 5.08 0.92 11.54
C ARG A 82 6.52 0.83 12.09
N ARG A 83 6.72 0.48 13.37
CA ARG A 83 8.08 0.41 13.96
C ARG A 83 8.88 -0.79 13.46
N THR A 84 8.25 -1.94 13.28
CA THR A 84 8.98 -3.17 12.88
C THR A 84 9.57 -3.08 11.48
N LEU A 85 8.98 -2.28 10.57
CA LEU A 85 9.46 -2.09 9.20
C LEU A 85 10.51 -0.99 9.07
N SER A 86 10.41 0.13 9.81
CA SER A 86 11.50 1.11 9.83
C SER A 86 12.76 0.47 10.41
N ASP A 87 12.68 -0.24 11.54
CA ASP A 87 13.86 -0.88 12.14
C ASP A 87 14.52 -1.86 11.16
N SER A 88 13.75 -2.68 10.45
CA SER A 88 14.31 -3.67 9.50
C SER A 88 14.77 -3.10 8.15
N LEU A 89 14.31 -1.91 7.74
CA LEU A 89 14.85 -1.19 6.57
C LEU A 89 16.09 -0.35 6.90
N THR A 90 16.25 0.15 8.13
CA THR A 90 17.50 0.81 8.56
C THR A 90 18.63 -0.17 8.89
N GLU A 91 18.32 -1.41 9.29
CA GLU A 91 19.32 -2.46 9.58
C GLU A 91 19.96 -3.07 8.31
N ARG A 92 19.39 -2.83 7.12
CA ARG A 92 20.01 -3.19 5.83
C ARG A 92 20.69 -2.00 5.19
N LYS A 93 21.50 -1.26 5.97
CA LYS A 93 22.54 -0.40 5.41
C LYS A 93 23.63 -1.31 4.83
N LEU A 94 23.54 -1.55 3.52
CA LEU A 94 24.58 -2.20 2.71
C LEU A 94 25.98 -1.73 3.14
N PRO A 95 26.93 -2.63 3.48
CA PRO A 95 28.33 -2.24 3.47
C PRO A 95 28.75 -2.03 2.01
N LEU A 96 29.41 -0.89 1.77
CA LEU A 96 30.13 -0.58 0.53
C LEU A 96 31.20 -1.63 0.25
#